data_AF-A0A6I1JHK8-F1
#
_entry.id   AF-A0A6I1JHK8-F1
#
_cell.length_a   1.000
_cell.length_b   1.000
_cell.length_c   1.000
_cell.angle_alpha   90.00
_cell.angle_beta   90.00
_cell.angle_gamma   90.00
#
_symmetry.space_group_name_H-M   'P 1'
#
loop_
_entity.id
_entity.type
_entity.pdbx_description
1 polymer ?
#
loop_
_entity_poly.entity_id
_entity_poly.type
_entity_poly.pdbx_seq_one_letter_code
_entity_poly.pdbx_strand_id
1 'polypeptide(L)'
;MVCGAGWGVFTWLCGRWQVPSVVGAAIVSTLSAAVYLPVYFAFLEPGLHGVAWPVIAFHGVNQGILNIAIGLLLWTYGTRTLGVATAARFPPMIPVLGTLIGIPALGEIPSPLAAAGVAAIVCGLLVAAVAGTGRTRPASGSINATETDRRA
;
A
#
# COMPACT_ATOMS: atom_id res chain seq x y z
N MET A 1 10.35 12.82 -2.59
CA MET A 1 11.40 11.79 -2.65
C MET A 1 11.52 10.99 -1.35
N VAL A 2 11.69 11.63 -0.19
CA VAL A 2 11.83 10.95 1.11
C VAL A 2 10.67 10.00 1.43
N CYS A 3 9.41 10.43 1.25
CA CYS A 3 8.24 9.59 1.55
C CYS A 3 8.17 8.33 0.67
N GLY A 4 8.47 8.46 -0.63
CA GLY A 4 8.45 7.35 -1.58
C GLY A 4 9.57 6.34 -1.31
N ALA A 5 10.78 6.82 -1.00
CA ALA A 5 11.89 5.97 -0.59
C ALA A 5 11.57 5.24 0.73
N GLY A 6 11.03 5.95 1.73
CA GLY A 6 10.62 5.35 3.00
C GLY A 6 9.57 4.25 2.82
N TRP A 7 8.53 4.51 2.01
CA TRP A 7 7.51 3.50 1.70
C TRP A 7 8.08 2.28 0.95
N GLY A 8 8.98 2.52 0.00
CA GLY A 8 9.66 1.45 -0.75
C GLY A 8 10.49 0.54 0.17
N VAL A 9 11.28 1.13 1.06
CA VAL A 9 12.09 0.39 2.05
C VAL A 9 11.20 -0.39 3.01
N PHE A 10 10.15 0.23 3.55
CA PHE A 10 9.17 -0.45 4.40
C PHE A 10 8.56 -1.67 3.71
N THR A 11 8.05 -1.48 2.49
CA THR A 11 7.42 -2.56 1.72
C THR A 11 8.40 -3.69 1.43
N TRP A 12 9.64 -3.34 1.07
CA TRP A 12 10.70 -4.32 0.83
C TRP A 12 11.04 -5.11 2.10
N LEU A 13 11.21 -4.45 3.25
CA LEU A 13 11.49 -5.10 4.53
C LEU A 13 10.36 -6.04 4.98
N CYS A 14 9.10 -5.60 4.84
CA CYS A 14 7.94 -6.44 5.14
C CYS A 14 7.93 -7.74 4.31
N GLY A 15 8.22 -7.63 3.01
CA GLY A 15 8.34 -8.80 2.13
C GLY A 15 9.58 -9.66 2.44
N ARG A 16 10.72 -9.04 2.72
CA ARG A 16 12.01 -9.69 2.99
C ARG A 16 11.98 -10.51 4.26
N TRP A 17 11.42 -9.97 5.34
CA TRP A 17 11.40 -10.58 6.67
C TRP A 17 10.11 -11.31 6.99
N GLN A 18 9.13 -11.30 6.07
CA GLN A 18 7.86 -12.03 6.24
C GLN A 18 7.21 -11.71 7.59
N VAL A 19 7.24 -10.44 8.00
CA VAL A 19 6.71 -9.97 9.28
C VAL A 19 5.21 -10.32 9.35
N PRO A 20 4.71 -10.91 10.46
CA PRO A 20 3.28 -11.14 10.62
C PRO A 20 2.50 -9.82 10.48
N SER A 21 1.47 -9.80 9.63
CA SER A 21 0.76 -8.58 9.22
C SER A 21 0.27 -7.72 10.39
N VAL A 22 -0.31 -8.35 11.41
CA VAL A 22 -0.80 -7.67 12.61
C VAL A 22 0.35 -7.06 13.42
N VAL A 23 1.47 -7.78 13.55
CA VAL A 23 2.65 -7.32 14.29
C VAL A 23 3.31 -6.14 13.57
N GLY A 24 3.45 -6.22 12.25
CA GLY A 24 3.99 -5.12 11.45
C GLY A 24 3.14 -3.86 11.54
N ALA A 25 1.82 -3.99 11.41
CA ALA A 25 0.89 -2.87 11.54
C ALA A 25 0.90 -2.27 12.96
N ALA A 26 0.97 -3.10 14.00
CA ALA A 26 1.05 -2.66 15.39
C ALA A 26 2.35 -1.88 15.65
N ILE A 27 3.50 -2.40 15.25
CA ILE A 27 4.80 -1.73 15.42
C ILE A 27 4.79 -0.36 14.74
N VAL A 28 4.36 -0.29 13.47
CA VAL A 28 4.31 0.98 12.73
C VAL A 28 3.36 1.97 13.41
N SER A 29 2.19 1.52 13.84
CA SER A 29 1.19 2.38 14.49
C SER A 29 1.69 2.89 15.85
N THR A 30 2.26 2.03 16.68
CA THR A 30 2.78 2.39 18.01
C THR A 30 3.99 3.33 17.90
N LEU A 31 4.95 3.02 17.03
CA LEU A 31 6.12 3.89 16.84
C LEU A 31 5.72 5.24 16.24
N SER A 32 4.82 5.25 15.26
CA SER A 32 4.31 6.50 14.67
C SER A 32 3.58 7.33 15.72
N ALA A 33 2.75 6.70 16.54
CA ALA A 33 2.06 7.39 17.62
C ALA A 33 3.04 7.96 18.66
N ALA A 34 4.01 7.16 19.10
CA ALA A 34 5.00 7.57 20.10
C ALA A 34 5.88 8.74 19.63
N VAL A 35 6.18 8.82 18.33
CA VAL A 35 6.99 9.91 17.77
C VAL A 35 6.15 11.13 17.41
N TYR A 36 4.96 10.91 16.82
CA TYR A 36 4.14 12.00 16.28
C TYR A 36 3.28 12.68 17.35
N LEU A 37 2.65 11.95 18.27
CA LEU A 37 1.76 12.55 19.28
C LEU A 37 2.47 13.60 20.15
N PRO A 38 3.70 13.38 20.66
CA PRO A 38 4.38 14.40 21.45
C PRO A 38 4.61 15.69 20.67
N VAL A 39 5.01 15.58 19.40
CA VAL A 39 5.21 16.74 18.52
C VAL A 39 3.88 17.43 18.23
N TYR A 40 2.84 16.64 17.95
CA TYR A 40 1.49 17.13 17.67
C TYR A 40 0.93 17.95 18.84
N PHE A 41 1.01 17.44 20.07
CA PHE A 41 0.50 18.17 21.25
C PHE A 41 1.40 19.31 21.72
N ALA A 42 2.72 19.25 21.47
CA ALA A 42 3.65 20.29 21.90
C ALA A 42 3.72 21.49 20.96
N PHE A 43 3.49 21.29 19.66
CA PHE A 43 3.74 22.32 18.64
C PHE A 43 2.56 22.65 17.73
N LEU A 44 1.50 21.82 17.70
CA LEU A 44 0.34 22.07 16.83
C LEU A 44 -0.89 22.37 17.68
N GLU A 45 -1.64 23.40 17.30
CA GLU A 45 -2.96 23.68 17.85
C GLU A 45 -3.97 22.68 17.27
N PRO A 46 -4.48 21.69 18.02
CA PRO A 46 -5.25 20.59 17.42
C PRO A 46 -6.62 21.03 16.92
N GLY A 47 -7.17 22.13 17.44
CA GLY A 47 -8.52 22.60 17.14
C GLY A 47 -9.64 21.63 17.53
N LEU A 48 -9.31 20.48 18.15
CA LEU A 48 -10.23 19.37 18.43
C LEU A 48 -11.39 19.79 19.33
N HIS A 49 -11.17 20.76 20.21
CA HIS A 49 -12.17 21.28 21.14
C HIS A 49 -13.34 21.99 20.45
N GLY A 50 -13.14 22.48 19.22
CA GLY A 50 -14.16 23.20 18.44
C GLY A 50 -14.94 22.31 17.47
N VAL A 51 -14.60 21.02 17.37
CA VAL A 51 -15.18 20.10 16.38
C VAL A 51 -16.18 19.16 17.05
N ALA A 52 -17.33 18.95 16.41
CA ALA A 52 -18.35 18.06 16.93
C ALA A 52 -17.84 16.60 17.02
N TRP A 53 -18.13 15.92 18.12
CA TRP A 53 -17.73 14.53 18.36
C TRP A 53 -18.06 13.54 17.22
N PRO A 54 -19.23 13.62 16.55
CA PRO A 54 -19.52 12.73 15.42
C PRO A 54 -18.54 12.89 14.25
N VAL A 55 -18.05 14.10 14.00
CA VAL A 55 -17.07 14.38 12.95
C VAL A 55 -15.73 13.76 13.32
N ILE A 56 -15.29 13.95 14.56
CA ILE A 56 -14.05 13.33 15.09
C ILE A 56 -14.14 11.80 14.97
N ALA A 57 -15.26 11.21 15.40
CA ALA A 57 -15.50 9.78 15.31
C ALA A 57 -15.47 9.28 13.86
N PHE A 58 -16.13 9.99 12.94
CA PHE A 58 -16.14 9.65 11.52
C PHE A 58 -14.72 9.64 10.93
N HIS A 59 -13.92 10.70 11.17
CA HIS A 59 -12.54 10.75 10.72
C HIS A 59 -11.66 9.67 11.37
N GLY A 60 -11.84 9.42 12.68
CA GLY A 60 -11.12 8.36 13.39
C GLY A 60 -11.38 6.97 12.82
N VAL A 61 -12.65 6.67 12.50
CA VAL A 61 -13.02 5.39 11.87
C VAL A 61 -12.51 5.33 10.43
N ASN A 62 -12.81 6.34 9.61
CA ASN A 62 -12.49 6.30 8.18
C ASN A 62 -10.98 6.33 7.94
N GLN A 63 -10.26 7.28 8.55
CA GLN A 63 -8.85 7.49 8.28
C GLN A 63 -7.94 6.66 9.19
N GLY A 64 -8.34 6.43 10.44
CA GLY A 64 -7.57 5.60 11.37
C GLY A 64 -7.77 4.11 11.12
N ILE A 65 -9.01 3.63 11.24
CA ILE A 65 -9.30 2.19 11.18
C ILE A 65 -9.31 1.68 9.75
N LEU A 66 -10.14 2.25 8.86
CA LEU A 66 -10.30 1.71 7.51
C LEU A 66 -9.04 1.95 6.67
N ASN A 67 -8.58 3.20 6.58
CA ASN A 67 -7.47 3.55 5.71
C ASN A 67 -6.11 3.03 6.23
N ILE A 68 -5.80 3.20 7.52
CA ILE A 68 -4.48 2.83 8.05
C ILE A 68 -4.46 1.40 8.62
N ALA A 69 -5.32 1.07 9.58
CA ALA A 69 -5.22 -0.24 10.24
C ALA A 69 -5.54 -1.40 9.28
N ILE A 70 -6.70 -1.36 8.64
CA ILE A 70 -7.10 -2.38 7.66
C ILE A 70 -6.23 -2.30 6.41
N GLY A 71 -5.94 -1.09 5.92
CA GLY A 71 -5.08 -0.87 4.75
C GLY A 71 -3.68 -1.48 4.90
N LEU A 72 -3.01 -1.23 6.04
CA LEU A 72 -1.67 -1.81 6.30
C LEU A 72 -1.73 -3.32 6.53
N LEU A 73 -2.78 -3.84 7.16
CA LEU A 73 -2.97 -5.28 7.31
C LEU A 73 -3.08 -5.95 5.93
N LEU A 74 -3.93 -5.43 5.05
CA LEU A 74 -4.10 -5.96 3.70
C LEU A 74 -2.84 -5.77 2.86
N TRP A 75 -2.11 -4.66 3.03
CA TRP A 75 -0.84 -4.41 2.35
C TRP A 75 0.25 -5.41 2.74
N THR A 76 0.46 -5.59 4.04
CA THR A 76 1.46 -6.54 4.56
C THR A 76 1.08 -7.98 4.19
N TYR A 77 -0.20 -8.32 4.25
CA TYR A 77 -0.69 -9.62 3.77
C TYR A 77 -0.49 -9.81 2.25
N GLY A 78 -0.85 -8.82 1.44
CA GLY A 78 -0.71 -8.84 -0.02
C GLY A 78 0.75 -8.91 -0.47
N THR A 79 1.64 -8.14 0.15
CA THR A 79 3.09 -8.19 -0.14
C THR A 79 3.73 -9.52 0.26
N ARG A 80 3.23 -10.16 1.32
CA ARG A 80 3.64 -11.51 1.73
C ARG A 80 3.18 -12.59 0.76
N THR A 81 1.92 -12.51 0.30
CA THR A 81 1.27 -13.55 -0.53
C THR A 81 1.56 -13.42 -2.03
N LEU A 82 1.51 -12.20 -2.58
CA LEU A 82 1.69 -11.91 -4.01
C LEU A 82 3.13 -11.53 -4.36
N GLY A 83 3.95 -11.22 -3.35
CA GLY A 83 5.27 -10.63 -3.50
C GLY A 83 5.22 -9.11 -3.66
N VAL A 84 6.27 -8.43 -3.18
CA VAL A 84 6.38 -6.96 -3.13
C VAL A 84 6.16 -6.31 -4.51
N ALA A 85 6.76 -6.85 -5.57
CA ALA A 85 6.67 -6.29 -6.91
C ALA A 85 5.25 -6.37 -7.51
N THR A 86 4.50 -7.43 -7.22
CA THR A 86 3.12 -7.60 -7.69
C THR A 86 2.18 -6.70 -6.88
N ALA A 87 2.33 -6.68 -5.55
CA ALA A 87 1.53 -5.85 -4.66
C ALA A 87 1.68 -4.34 -4.98
N ALA A 88 2.89 -3.90 -5.37
CA ALA A 88 3.17 -2.52 -5.76
C ALA A 88 2.46 -2.02 -7.02
N ARG A 89 1.78 -2.91 -7.78
CA ARG A 89 1.01 -2.52 -8.97
C ARG A 89 -0.38 -1.97 -8.65
N PHE A 90 -0.91 -2.24 -7.45
CA PHE A 90 -2.26 -1.89 -7.06
C PHE A 90 -2.45 -0.45 -6.51
N PRO A 91 -1.49 0.17 -5.79
CA PRO A 91 -1.67 1.53 -5.24
C PRO A 91 -2.10 2.61 -6.25
N PRO A 92 -1.63 2.60 -7.52
CA PRO A 92 -2.10 3.57 -8.49
C PRO A 92 -3.60 3.46 -8.81
N MET A 93 -4.27 2.36 -8.47
CA MET A 93 -5.73 2.26 -8.60
C MET A 93 -6.49 3.12 -7.59
N ILE A 94 -5.88 3.50 -6.45
CA ILE A 94 -6.51 4.30 -5.41
C ILE A 94 -7.06 5.63 -5.96
N PRO A 95 -6.26 6.47 -6.66
CA PRO A 95 -6.79 7.69 -7.26
C PRO A 95 -7.85 7.42 -8.35
N VAL A 96 -7.72 6.35 -9.13
CA VAL A 96 -8.72 5.99 -10.17
C VAL A 96 -10.07 5.68 -9.56
N LEU A 97 -10.10 4.77 -8.57
CA LEU A 97 -11.31 4.40 -7.85
C LEU A 97 -11.86 5.58 -7.04
N GLY A 98 -10.97 6.37 -6.42
CA GLY A 98 -11.35 7.58 -5.68
C GLY A 98 -12.07 8.58 -6.58
N THR A 99 -11.55 8.86 -7.78
CA THR A 99 -12.21 9.75 -8.74
C THR A 99 -13.54 9.17 -9.23
N LEU A 100 -13.59 7.88 -9.56
CA LEU A 100 -14.82 7.24 -10.04
C LEU A 100 -15.93 7.22 -8.99
N ILE A 101 -15.58 6.97 -7.72
CA ILE A 101 -16.52 6.99 -6.59
C ILE A 101 -16.90 8.44 -6.23
N GLY A 102 -15.99 9.39 -6.39
CA GLY A 102 -16.23 10.81 -6.13
C GLY A 102 -17.36 11.39 -7.00
N ILE A 103 -17.51 10.91 -8.24
CA ILE A 103 -18.58 11.37 -9.14
C ILE A 103 -19.98 11.15 -8.54
N PRO A 104 -20.43 9.92 -8.21
CA PRO A 104 -21.74 9.71 -7.61
C PRO A 104 -21.81 10.09 -6.12
N ALA A 105 -20.70 9.98 -5.37
CA ALA A 105 -20.73 10.21 -3.93
C ALA A 105 -20.69 11.70 -3.55
N LEU A 106 -19.94 12.53 -4.29
CA LEU A 106 -19.78 13.96 -4.02
C LEU A 106 -20.41 14.83 -5.11
N GLY A 107 -20.79 14.28 -6.27
CA GLY A 107 -21.27 15.07 -7.41
C GLY A 107 -20.17 15.85 -8.12
N GLU A 108 -18.90 15.56 -7.80
CA GLU A 108 -17.75 16.26 -8.36
C GLU A 108 -17.35 15.64 -9.70
N ILE A 109 -17.48 16.42 -10.77
CA ILE A 109 -16.97 16.02 -12.09
C ILE A 109 -15.47 16.36 -12.14
N PRO A 110 -14.59 15.38 -12.42
CA PRO A 110 -13.16 15.63 -12.49
C PRO A 110 -12.84 16.65 -13.58
N SER A 111 -11.92 17.56 -13.28
CA SER A 111 -11.42 18.51 -14.28
C SER A 111 -10.78 17.78 -15.45
N PRO A 112 -10.68 18.39 -16.64
CA PRO A 112 -10.02 17.77 -17.79
C PRO A 112 -8.59 17.30 -17.49
N LEU A 113 -7.86 18.05 -16.65
CA LEU A 113 -6.52 17.67 -16.21
C LEU A 113 -6.52 16.45 -15.28
N ALA A 114 -7.47 16.38 -14.34
CA ALA A 114 -7.63 15.22 -13.46
C ALA A 114 -8.03 13.97 -14.26
N ALA A 115 -8.94 14.12 -15.23
CA ALA A 115 -9.33 13.05 -16.14
C ALA A 115 -8.13 12.55 -16.98
N ALA A 116 -7.30 13.46 -17.51
CA ALA A 116 -6.08 13.10 -18.22
C ALA A 116 -5.07 12.36 -17.30
N GLY A 117 -4.93 12.78 -16.04
CA GLY A 117 -4.11 12.10 -15.05
C GLY A 117 -4.59 10.67 -14.77
N VAL A 118 -5.90 10.49 -14.57
CA VAL A 118 -6.52 9.17 -14.40
C VAL A 118 -6.29 8.30 -15.64
N ALA A 119 -6.48 8.84 -16.84
CA ALA A 119 -6.22 8.12 -18.09
C ALA A 119 -4.75 7.69 -18.19
N ALA A 120 -3.80 8.57 -17.86
CA ALA A 120 -2.37 8.26 -17.86
C ALA A 120 -2.01 7.14 -16.86
N ILE A 121 -2.62 7.14 -15.67
CA ILE A 121 -2.46 6.07 -14.68
C ILE A 121 -2.96 4.73 -15.23
N VAL A 122 -4.16 4.72 -15.83
CA VAL A 122 -4.74 3.50 -16.44
C VAL A 122 -3.84 2.98 -17.56
N CYS A 123 -3.35 3.86 -18.46
CA CYS A 123 -2.41 3.48 -19.50
C CYS A 123 -1.11 2.89 -18.92
N GLY A 124 -0.53 3.51 -17.90
CA GLY A 124 0.67 3.00 -17.24
C GLY A 124 0.47 1.62 -16.60
N LEU A 125 -0.68 1.41 -15.96
CA LEU A 125 -1.09 0.11 -15.40
C LEU A 125 -1.23 -0.95 -16.49
N LEU A 126 -1.86 -0.62 -17.63
CA LEU A 126 -2.00 -1.53 -18.77
C LEU A 126 -0.64 -1.93 -19.34
N VAL A 127 0.27 -0.97 -19.53
CA VAL A 127 1.63 -1.24 -19.98
C VAL A 127 2.37 -2.14 -18.99
N ALA A 128 2.29 -1.86 -17.69
CA ALA A 128 2.92 -2.67 -16.65
C ALA A 128 2.35 -4.10 -16.58
N ALA A 129 1.05 -4.27 -16.81
CA ALA A 129 0.39 -5.56 -16.87
C ALA A 129 0.88 -6.39 -18.07
N VAL A 130 0.95 -5.77 -19.26
CA VAL A 130 1.39 -6.44 -20.50
C VAL A 130 2.90 -6.71 -20.49
N ALA A 131 3.73 -5.83 -19.95
CA ALA A 131 5.17 -6.08 -19.82
C ALA A 131 5.49 -7.15 -18.76
N GLY A 132 4.63 -7.32 -17.75
CA GLY A 132 4.79 -8.29 -16.68
C GLY A 132 4.51 -9.75 -17.07
N THR A 133 3.76 -10.00 -18.15
CA THR A 133 3.41 -11.36 -18.61
C THR A 133 4.51 -12.02 -19.45
N GLY A 134 5.52 -11.27 -19.91
CA GLY A 134 6.62 -11.79 -20.76
C GLY A 134 7.82 -12.40 -20.04
N ARG A 135 7.90 -12.35 -18.70
CA ARG A 135 8.97 -13.00 -17.94
C ARG A 135 8.66 -14.48 -17.74
N THR A 136 8.90 -15.27 -18.79
CA THR A 136 9.03 -16.73 -18.69
C THR A 136 10.04 -17.06 -17.60
N ARG A 137 9.60 -17.86 -16.62
CA ARG A 137 10.45 -18.45 -15.59
C ARG A 137 11.54 -19.26 -16.33
N PRO A 138 12.84 -19.06 -16.08
CA PRO A 138 13.84 -19.96 -16.63
C PRO A 138 13.48 -21.37 -16.17
N ALA A 139 13.32 -22.29 -17.12
CA ALA A 139 13.14 -23.70 -16.81
C ALA A 139 14.30 -24.12 -15.91
N SER A 140 13.98 -24.52 -14.68
CA SER A 140 14.93 -25.16 -13.78
C SER A 140 15.36 -26.48 -14.42
N GLY A 141 16.40 -26.43 -15.25
CA GLY A 141 17.05 -27.61 -15.79
C GLY A 141 17.64 -28.43 -14.65
N SER A 142 16.98 -29.54 -14.32
CA SER A 142 17.55 -30.85 -13.94
C SER A 142 18.94 -30.93 -13.26
N ILE A 143 19.30 -30.10 -12.28
CA ILE A 143 20.54 -30.27 -11.48
C ILE A 143 20.36 -31.31 -10.35
N ASN A 144 19.59 -32.38 -10.57
CA ASN A 144 19.44 -33.45 -9.56
C ASN A 144 19.42 -34.87 -10.16
N ALA A 145 19.89 -35.06 -11.39
CA ALA A 145 19.92 -36.38 -12.03
C ALA A 145 21.23 -37.18 -11.82
N THR A 146 22.20 -36.70 -11.04
CA THR A 146 23.54 -37.32 -11.01
C THR A 146 24.01 -37.80 -9.63
N GLU A 147 23.26 -37.60 -8.55
CA GLU A 147 23.74 -37.98 -7.21
C GLU A 147 23.26 -39.37 -6.73
N THR A 148 22.28 -39.98 -7.40
CA THR A 148 21.75 -41.30 -7.00
C THR A 148 22.60 -42.49 -7.49
N ASP A 149 23.56 -42.28 -8.39
CA ASP A 149 24.34 -43.37 -9.01
C ASP A 149 25.75 -43.58 -8.38
N ARG A 150 26.04 -42.90 -7.26
CA ARG A 150 27.30 -43.06 -6.50
C ARG A 150 27.16 -43.86 -5.20
N ARG A 151 26.00 -44.51 -4.99
CA ARG A 151 25.73 -45.33 -3.79
C ARG A 151 25.23 -46.74 -4.13
N ALA A 152 25.67 -47.30 -5.25
CA ALA A 152 25.55 -48.73 -5.55
C ALA A 152 26.88 -49.44 -5.27
#